data_AF-W4M313-F1
#
_entry.id   AF-W4M313-F1
#
_cell.length_a   1.000
_cell.length_b   1.000
_cell.length_c   1.000
_cell.angle_alpha   90.00
_cell.angle_beta   90.00
_cell.angle_gamma   90.00
#
_symmetry.space_group_name_H-M   'P 1'
#
loop_
_entity.id
_entity.type
_entity.pdbx_description
1 polymer ?
#
loop_
_entity_poly.entity_id
_entity_poly.type
_entity_poly.pdbx_seq_one_letter_code
_entity_poly.pdbx_strand_id
1 'polypeptide(L)'
;MIRVHTERIVPPRALWVPFDLGRPIGAPDNPAFQTRVVRAALELLECPTGPVLEDFPDDEPAGTPPDMPLACPVSFAAEVAELDAEGELLNAFRTEVEGLRNWYDVAVQQRGRTTADTTGLAPEAVAAFIAAFARGEEPDNPLSEVSLGTALKMASEDLKAYYNESVTAQPGRTTDSISLANWFWGETAAARVLNEVRKHCLGREGGEYQRLGTTLLVPRRQLHRFEG
;
A
#
# COMPACT_ATOMS: atom_id res chain seq x y z
N MET A 1 -16.44 -1.44 -1.99
CA MET A 1 -17.43 -1.34 -0.88
C MET A 1 -17.47 -2.68 -0.15
N ILE A 2 -17.82 -2.72 1.14
CA ILE A 2 -17.89 -4.00 1.88
C ILE A 2 -19.35 -4.33 2.15
N ARG A 3 -19.88 -5.41 1.53
CA ARG A 3 -21.31 -5.78 1.57
C ARG A 3 -21.91 -5.77 2.97
N VAL A 4 -21.24 -6.42 3.92
CA VAL A 4 -21.67 -6.53 5.33
C VAL A 4 -21.86 -5.17 5.99
N HIS A 5 -21.07 -4.15 5.60
CA HIS A 5 -21.26 -2.80 6.14
C HIS A 5 -22.50 -2.14 5.53
N THR A 6 -22.70 -2.29 4.23
CA THR A 6 -23.87 -1.75 3.51
C THR A 6 -25.18 -2.35 4.02
N GLU A 7 -25.22 -3.67 4.24
CA GLU A 7 -26.38 -4.37 4.81
C GLU A 7 -26.70 -3.89 6.24
N ARG A 8 -25.70 -3.52 7.05
CA ARG A 8 -25.90 -2.99 8.41
C ARG A 8 -26.30 -1.52 8.44
N ILE A 9 -25.76 -0.71 7.52
CA ILE A 9 -26.05 0.72 7.43
C ILE A 9 -27.43 0.98 6.83
N VAL A 10 -27.90 0.08 5.95
CA VAL A 10 -29.20 0.18 5.27
C VAL A 10 -29.35 1.54 4.57
N PRO A 11 -28.41 1.91 3.66
CA PRO A 11 -28.51 3.18 2.96
C PRO A 11 -29.76 3.18 2.06
N PRO A 12 -30.32 4.36 1.73
CA PRO A 12 -31.53 4.44 0.91
C PRO A 12 -31.42 3.67 -0.42
N ARG A 13 -30.24 3.73 -1.07
CA ARG A 13 -29.91 3.04 -2.31
C ARG A 13 -28.42 2.72 -2.34
N ALA A 14 -28.05 1.50 -2.69
CA ALA A 14 -26.67 1.10 -2.89
C ALA A 14 -26.55 0.05 -3.99
N LEU A 15 -25.55 0.22 -4.86
CA LEU A 15 -25.15 -0.78 -5.84
C LEU A 15 -23.92 -1.52 -5.29
N TRP A 16 -24.06 -2.79 -4.98
CA TRP A 16 -22.94 -3.68 -4.67
C TRP A 16 -22.16 -4.05 -5.92
N VAL A 17 -20.83 -4.08 -5.79
CA VAL A 17 -19.92 -4.43 -6.87
C VAL A 17 -18.88 -5.42 -6.36
N PRO A 18 -18.52 -6.45 -7.15
CA PRO A 18 -17.48 -7.45 -6.82
C PRO A 18 -16.05 -6.96 -7.11
N PHE A 19 -15.79 -5.65 -7.09
CA PHE A 19 -14.51 -5.08 -7.52
C PHE A 19 -13.52 -4.90 -6.37
N ASP A 20 -12.26 -4.65 -6.74
CA ASP A 20 -11.21 -4.31 -5.78
C ASP A 20 -11.59 -3.13 -4.88
N LEU A 21 -11.25 -3.21 -3.59
CA LEU A 21 -11.55 -2.15 -2.64
C LEU A 21 -10.82 -0.86 -3.06
N GLY A 22 -11.59 0.21 -3.26
CA GLY A 22 -11.08 1.48 -3.80
C GLY A 22 -11.36 1.68 -5.30
N ARG A 23 -11.93 0.69 -5.99
CA ARG A 23 -12.36 0.77 -7.39
C ARG A 23 -13.89 0.64 -7.52
N PRO A 24 -14.69 1.58 -6.98
CA PRO A 24 -16.15 1.44 -6.97
C PRO A 24 -16.80 1.41 -8.36
N ILE A 25 -16.07 1.82 -9.40
CA ILE A 25 -16.55 1.86 -10.80
C ILE A 25 -15.75 0.92 -11.73
N GLY A 26 -14.92 0.03 -11.18
CA GLY A 26 -14.11 -0.93 -11.94
C GLY A 26 -12.71 -0.44 -12.33
N ALA A 27 -12.09 -1.15 -13.28
CA ALA A 27 -10.69 -0.98 -13.69
C ALA A 27 -10.37 0.41 -14.24
N PRO A 28 -9.12 0.90 -14.07
CA PRO A 28 -8.66 2.11 -14.74
C PRO A 28 -8.72 1.98 -16.27
N ASP A 29 -8.80 3.11 -16.96
CA ASP A 29 -8.78 3.22 -18.43
C ASP A 29 -9.85 2.41 -19.20
N ASN A 30 -10.94 2.03 -18.51
CA ASN A 30 -12.10 1.39 -19.13
C ASN A 30 -13.37 2.26 -19.00
N PRO A 31 -13.47 3.37 -19.76
CA PRO A 31 -14.58 4.31 -19.64
C PRO A 31 -15.94 3.66 -19.97
N ALA A 32 -15.95 2.67 -20.87
CA ALA A 32 -17.17 1.95 -21.23
C ALA A 32 -17.72 1.14 -20.04
N PHE A 33 -16.86 0.38 -19.35
CA PHE A 33 -17.25 -0.38 -18.16
C PHE A 33 -17.63 0.55 -17.00
N GLN A 34 -16.81 1.57 -16.72
CA GLN A 34 -17.08 2.56 -15.69
C GLN A 34 -18.44 3.27 -15.90
N THR A 35 -18.75 3.64 -17.15
CA THR A 35 -20.04 4.24 -17.50
C THR A 35 -21.21 3.30 -17.22
N ARG A 36 -21.05 1.99 -17.47
CA ARG A 36 -22.10 1.00 -17.18
C ARG A 36 -22.35 0.87 -15.69
N VAL A 37 -21.28 0.81 -14.86
CA VAL A 37 -21.42 0.75 -13.40
C VAL A 37 -22.14 1.99 -12.88
N VAL A 38 -21.76 3.18 -13.37
CA VAL A 38 -22.41 4.45 -12.97
C VAL A 38 -23.88 4.47 -13.38
N ARG A 39 -24.23 4.00 -14.59
CA ARG A 39 -25.64 3.92 -15.03
C ARG A 39 -26.45 2.98 -14.14
N ALA A 40 -25.95 1.78 -13.86
CA ALA A 40 -26.61 0.85 -12.95
C ALA A 40 -26.84 1.46 -11.55
N ALA A 41 -25.87 2.24 -11.04
CA ALA A 41 -26.04 2.93 -9.76
C ALA A 41 -27.10 4.05 -9.83
N LEU A 42 -27.21 4.75 -10.95
CA LEU A 42 -28.22 5.79 -11.17
C LEU A 42 -29.62 5.20 -11.42
N GLU A 43 -29.73 4.04 -12.04
CA GLU A 43 -31.00 3.33 -12.26
C GLU A 43 -31.72 3.00 -10.95
N LEU A 44 -30.99 2.84 -9.84
CA LEU A 44 -31.57 2.68 -8.50
C LEU A 44 -32.49 3.85 -8.09
N LEU A 45 -32.29 5.05 -8.66
CA LEU A 45 -33.15 6.20 -8.40
C LEU A 45 -34.59 5.99 -8.90
N GLU A 46 -34.78 5.10 -9.88
CA GLU A 46 -36.08 4.75 -10.44
C GLU A 46 -36.86 3.77 -9.55
N CYS A 47 -36.22 3.13 -8.56
CA CYS A 47 -36.89 2.26 -7.62
C CYS A 47 -37.94 3.04 -6.79
N PRO A 48 -39.22 2.59 -6.76
CA PRO A 48 -40.32 3.33 -6.15
C PRO A 48 -40.25 3.36 -4.62
N THR A 49 -39.58 2.39 -4.00
CA THR A 49 -39.39 2.28 -2.56
C THR A 49 -37.95 1.92 -2.24
N GLY A 50 -37.39 2.52 -1.18
CA GLY A 50 -36.12 2.09 -0.57
C GLY A 50 -36.36 1.39 0.77
N PRO A 51 -35.33 0.82 1.43
CA PRO A 51 -33.93 0.69 1.03
C PRO A 51 -33.72 -0.32 -0.10
N VAL A 52 -32.80 -0.03 -1.02
CA VAL A 52 -32.43 -0.95 -2.11
C VAL A 52 -30.94 -1.24 -2.07
N LEU A 53 -30.59 -2.52 -2.09
CA LEU A 53 -29.25 -3.03 -2.32
C LEU A 53 -29.28 -3.98 -3.51
N GLU A 54 -28.75 -3.56 -4.65
CA GLU A 54 -28.68 -4.39 -5.86
C GLU A 54 -27.25 -4.79 -6.18
N ASP A 55 -27.09 -5.94 -6.82
CA ASP A 55 -25.80 -6.48 -7.24
C ASP A 55 -25.53 -6.10 -8.69
N PHE A 56 -24.38 -5.48 -8.96
CA PHE A 56 -23.91 -5.28 -10.32
C PHE A 56 -23.57 -6.65 -10.94
N PRO A 57 -24.06 -6.97 -12.15
CA PRO A 57 -24.07 -8.33 -12.67
C PRO A 57 -22.73 -8.83 -13.19
N ASP A 58 -21.79 -7.92 -13.51
CA ASP A 58 -20.52 -8.29 -14.10
C ASP A 58 -19.36 -8.13 -13.11
N ASP A 59 -18.38 -9.02 -13.21
CA ASP A 59 -17.08 -8.84 -12.58
C ASP A 59 -16.27 -7.71 -13.25
N GLU A 60 -15.27 -7.19 -12.52
CA GLU A 60 -14.29 -6.28 -13.11
C GLU A 60 -13.61 -7.01 -14.29
N PRO A 61 -13.57 -6.42 -15.50
CA PRO A 61 -12.86 -7.04 -16.61
C PRO A 61 -11.42 -7.28 -16.18
N ALA A 62 -10.93 -8.51 -16.38
CA ALA A 62 -9.52 -8.78 -16.15
C ALA A 62 -8.71 -7.73 -16.90
N GLY A 63 -7.89 -6.96 -16.17
CA GLY A 63 -6.93 -6.07 -16.80
C GLY A 63 -6.15 -6.87 -17.83
N THR A 64 -5.81 -6.25 -18.96
CA THR A 64 -5.02 -6.90 -20.00
C THR A 64 -3.89 -7.66 -19.33
N PRO A 65 -3.85 -9.01 -19.41
CA PRO A 65 -2.74 -9.75 -18.85
C PRO A 65 -1.49 -9.16 -19.51
N PRO A 66 -0.40 -8.91 -18.77
CA PRO A 66 0.80 -8.41 -19.38
C PRO A 66 1.22 -9.40 -20.46
N ASP A 67 1.04 -9.01 -21.73
CA ASP A 67 1.41 -9.79 -22.92
C ASP A 67 2.94 -9.75 -23.14
N MET A 68 3.69 -9.44 -22.08
CA MET A 68 5.15 -9.51 -22.06
C MET A 68 5.57 -10.44 -20.93
N PRO A 69 6.49 -11.39 -21.22
CA PRO A 69 7.19 -12.09 -20.15
C PRO A 69 7.80 -11.03 -19.23
N LEU A 70 7.57 -11.18 -17.92
CA LEU A 70 8.15 -10.38 -16.85
C LEU A 70 9.61 -10.02 -17.19
N ALA A 71 9.84 -8.75 -17.51
CA ALA A 71 11.18 -8.25 -17.77
C ALA A 71 11.90 -8.18 -16.43
N CYS A 72 12.71 -9.22 -16.19
CA CYS A 72 13.66 -9.38 -15.08
C CYS A 72 13.03 -9.30 -13.68
N PRO A 73 12.87 -10.43 -12.96
CA PRO A 73 12.75 -10.36 -11.51
C PRO A 73 14.00 -9.67 -11.00
N VAL A 74 13.84 -8.46 -10.45
CA VAL A 74 14.94 -7.76 -9.80
C VAL A 74 15.31 -8.58 -8.58
N SER A 75 16.36 -9.38 -8.71
CA SER A 75 16.98 -10.08 -7.61
C SER A 75 17.96 -9.09 -6.98
N PHE A 76 17.63 -8.60 -5.79
CA PHE A 76 18.53 -7.80 -4.99
C PHE A 76 19.53 -8.74 -4.33
N ALA A 77 20.57 -9.14 -5.06
CA ALA A 77 21.73 -9.78 -4.45
C ALA A 77 22.60 -8.69 -3.81
N ALA A 78 22.61 -8.63 -2.49
CA ALA A 78 23.50 -7.73 -1.76
C ALA A 78 24.94 -8.28 -1.75
N GLU A 79 25.93 -7.43 -2.01
CA GLU A 79 27.33 -7.72 -1.65
C GLU A 79 27.45 -7.60 -0.12
N VAL A 80 27.89 -8.68 0.52
CA VAL A 80 27.92 -8.83 1.97
C VAL A 80 29.26 -8.30 2.50
N ALA A 81 29.23 -7.13 3.14
CA ALA A 81 30.18 -6.84 4.22
C ALA A 81 29.76 -7.64 5.47
N GLU A 82 30.70 -8.03 6.35
CA GLU A 82 30.37 -8.70 7.62
C GLU A 82 29.48 -7.79 8.50
N LEU A 83 28.16 -7.93 8.36
CA LEU A 83 27.14 -7.24 9.14
C LEU A 83 26.43 -8.27 10.02
N ASP A 84 25.90 -7.83 11.15
CA ASP A 84 24.96 -8.66 11.91
C ASP A 84 23.61 -8.77 11.17
N ALA A 85 22.74 -9.69 11.59
CA ALA A 85 21.48 -9.96 10.91
C ALA A 85 20.57 -8.71 10.78
N GLU A 86 20.67 -7.77 11.73
CA GLU A 86 19.97 -6.50 11.69
C GLU A 86 20.58 -5.56 10.64
N GLY A 87 21.90 -5.42 10.62
CA GLY A 87 22.63 -4.64 9.63
C GLY A 87 22.44 -5.17 8.20
N GLU A 88 22.40 -6.49 8.01
CA GLU A 88 22.08 -7.12 6.72
C GLU A 88 20.67 -6.73 6.25
N LEU A 89 19.68 -6.77 7.15
CA LEU A 89 18.30 -6.40 6.83
C LEU A 89 18.18 -4.92 6.44
N LEU A 90 18.81 -4.02 7.20
CA LEU A 90 18.79 -2.58 6.91
C LEU A 90 19.56 -2.24 5.62
N ASN A 91 20.65 -2.95 5.34
CA ASN A 91 21.37 -2.82 4.08
C ASN A 91 20.54 -3.29 2.88
N ALA A 92 19.85 -4.43 3.01
CA ALA A 92 18.93 -4.91 1.99
C ALA A 92 17.80 -3.91 1.74
N PHE A 93 17.21 -3.36 2.80
CA PHE A 93 16.17 -2.34 2.71
C PHE A 93 16.65 -1.08 1.97
N ARG A 94 17.83 -0.55 2.33
CA ARG A 94 18.42 0.60 1.62
C ARG A 94 18.62 0.30 0.14
N THR A 95 19.17 -0.87 -0.18
CA THR A 95 19.44 -1.29 -1.57
C THR A 95 18.15 -1.41 -2.38
N GLU A 96 17.06 -1.91 -1.79
CA GLU A 96 15.75 -1.95 -2.44
C GLU A 96 15.22 -0.55 -2.76
N VAL A 97 15.31 0.38 -1.80
CA VAL A 97 14.84 1.76 -1.98
C VAL A 97 15.61 2.43 -3.12
N GLU A 98 16.94 2.32 -3.13
CA GLU A 98 17.80 2.85 -4.20
C GLU A 98 17.48 2.20 -5.56
N GLY A 99 17.30 0.88 -5.60
CA GLY A 99 17.01 0.16 -6.84
C GLY A 99 15.64 0.48 -7.46
N LEU A 100 14.68 0.92 -6.66
CA LEU A 100 13.36 1.36 -7.14
C LEU A 100 13.35 2.81 -7.65
N ARG A 101 14.41 3.58 -7.41
CA ARG A 101 14.40 5.03 -7.64
C ARG A 101 14.06 5.43 -9.07
N ASN A 102 14.71 4.78 -10.03
CA ASN A 102 14.48 5.06 -11.45
C ASN A 102 13.03 4.78 -11.85
N TRP A 103 12.41 3.73 -11.28
CA TRP A 103 11.03 3.38 -11.58
C TRP A 103 10.04 4.33 -10.92
N TYR A 104 10.35 4.82 -9.71
CA TYR A 104 9.59 5.89 -9.09
C TYR A 104 9.58 7.14 -9.95
N ASP A 105 10.75 7.59 -10.42
CA ASP A 105 10.85 8.79 -11.25
C ASP A 105 10.05 8.63 -12.57
N VAL A 106 10.07 7.44 -13.18
CA VAL A 106 9.21 7.11 -14.33
C VAL A 106 7.72 7.17 -13.97
N ALA A 107 7.32 6.61 -12.82
CA ALA A 107 5.93 6.64 -12.35
C ALA A 107 5.42 8.08 -12.17
N VAL A 108 6.24 8.95 -11.56
CA VAL A 108 5.92 10.36 -11.35
C VAL A 108 5.79 11.10 -12.68
N GLN A 109 6.72 10.86 -13.62
CA GLN A 109 6.66 11.48 -14.95
C GLN A 109 5.42 11.07 -15.74
N GLN A 110 5.05 9.79 -15.71
CA GLN A 110 3.86 9.29 -16.42
C GLN A 110 2.55 9.83 -15.85
N ARG A 111 2.46 9.95 -14.52
CA ARG A 111 1.23 10.37 -13.83
C ARG A 111 1.11 11.88 -13.64
N GLY A 112 2.22 12.61 -13.71
CA GLY A 112 2.31 14.02 -13.37
C GLY A 112 2.08 14.34 -11.89
N ARG A 113 2.03 13.31 -11.02
CA ARG A 113 1.81 13.41 -9.58
C ARG A 113 2.33 12.16 -8.86
N THR A 114 2.53 12.26 -7.55
CA THR A 114 2.86 11.15 -6.65
C THR A 114 1.90 11.10 -5.46
N THR A 115 1.68 9.92 -4.89
CA THR A 115 1.01 9.72 -3.60
C THR A 115 2.00 9.41 -2.46
N ALA A 116 3.30 9.41 -2.72
CA ALA A 116 4.37 9.11 -1.76
C ALA A 116 5.01 10.37 -1.15
N ASP A 117 4.21 11.42 -0.95
CA ASP A 117 4.69 12.77 -0.55
C ASP A 117 3.90 13.35 0.64
N THR A 118 3.34 12.50 1.49
CA THR A 118 2.57 12.94 2.67
C THR A 118 3.47 13.67 3.67
N THR A 119 4.73 13.26 3.78
CA THR A 119 5.73 13.84 4.67
C THR A 119 6.52 14.99 4.03
N GLY A 120 6.51 15.16 2.70
CA GLY A 120 7.39 16.10 2.02
C GLY A 120 8.86 15.67 1.97
N LEU A 121 9.20 14.47 2.46
CA LEU A 121 10.56 13.94 2.51
C LEU A 121 10.86 13.13 1.24
N ALA A 122 12.13 13.16 0.81
CA ALA A 122 12.59 12.27 -0.23
C ALA A 122 12.49 10.79 0.22
N PRO A 123 12.21 9.82 -0.67
CA PRO A 123 12.11 8.40 -0.34
C PRO A 123 13.30 7.85 0.46
N GLU A 124 14.51 8.34 0.19
CA GLU A 124 15.74 7.94 0.87
C GLU A 124 15.77 8.46 2.31
N ALA A 125 15.25 9.67 2.56
CA ALA A 125 15.12 10.23 3.89
C ALA A 125 14.02 9.52 4.70
N VAL A 126 12.90 9.17 4.05
CA VAL A 126 11.85 8.32 4.64
C VAL A 126 12.43 6.97 5.05
N ALA A 127 13.22 6.33 4.18
CA ALA A 127 13.86 5.06 4.47
C ALA A 127 14.86 5.17 5.63
N ALA A 128 15.71 6.20 5.64
CA ALA A 128 16.66 6.42 6.72
C ALA A 128 15.97 6.64 8.08
N PHE A 129 14.88 7.41 8.09
CA PHE A 129 14.07 7.65 9.29
C PHE A 129 13.46 6.36 9.83
N ILE A 130 12.84 5.54 8.96
CA ILE A 130 12.27 4.24 9.35
C ILE A 130 13.36 3.27 9.83
N ALA A 131 14.53 3.26 9.19
CA ALA A 131 15.67 2.44 9.59
C ALA A 131 16.22 2.81 10.98
N ALA A 132 16.25 4.10 11.32
CA ALA A 132 16.62 4.54 12.68
C ALA A 132 15.64 3.99 13.73
N PHE A 133 14.34 4.06 13.47
CA PHE A 133 13.33 3.44 14.34
C PHE A 133 13.47 1.93 14.47
N ALA A 134 13.87 1.25 13.39
CA ALA A 134 14.07 -0.19 13.40
C ALA A 134 15.26 -0.60 14.28
N ARG A 135 16.25 0.27 14.48
CA ARG A 135 17.35 0.09 15.45
C ARG A 135 16.97 0.41 16.90
N GLY A 136 15.70 0.73 17.14
CA GLY A 136 15.20 1.20 18.44
C GLY A 136 15.63 2.63 18.81
N GLU A 137 16.25 3.36 17.89
CA GLU A 137 16.64 4.77 18.09
C GLU A 137 15.38 5.66 18.19
N GLU A 138 15.53 6.82 18.82
CA GLU A 138 14.54 7.91 18.75
C GLU A 138 15.15 9.03 17.92
N PRO A 139 15.02 8.98 16.59
CA PRO A 139 15.53 10.05 15.74
C PRO A 139 14.74 11.34 16.00
N ASP A 140 15.38 12.47 15.71
CA ASP A 140 14.71 13.76 15.70
C ASP A 140 13.48 13.71 14.80
N ASN A 141 12.40 14.35 15.24
CA ASN A 141 11.17 14.36 14.48
C ASN A 141 11.35 15.22 13.21
N PRO A 142 11.27 14.62 12.01
CA PRO A 142 11.42 15.38 10.77
C PRO A 142 10.22 16.30 10.49
N LEU A 143 9.09 16.08 11.16
CA LEU A 143 7.86 16.86 11.00
C LEU A 143 7.48 17.55 12.32
N SER A 144 7.95 18.78 12.51
CA SER A 144 7.73 19.58 13.73
C SER A 144 6.25 19.76 14.10
N GLU A 145 5.36 19.75 13.12
CA GLU A 145 3.93 20.04 13.28
C GLU A 145 3.11 18.86 13.84
N VAL A 146 3.68 17.65 13.87
CA VAL A 146 3.00 16.44 14.33
C VAL A 146 3.84 15.69 15.36
N SER A 147 3.25 14.76 16.10
CA SER A 147 4.00 13.88 17.00
C SER A 147 4.95 12.97 16.20
N LEU A 148 6.02 12.52 16.85
CA LEU A 148 6.98 11.58 16.26
C LEU A 148 6.31 10.28 15.81
N GLY A 149 5.33 9.77 16.57
CA GLY A 149 4.53 8.61 16.19
C GLY A 149 3.67 8.84 14.94
N THR A 150 3.08 10.02 14.80
CA THR A 150 2.33 10.40 13.59
C THR A 150 3.27 10.56 12.39
N ALA A 151 4.44 11.16 12.57
CA ALA A 151 5.46 11.25 11.54
C ALA A 151 5.90 9.85 11.06
N LEU A 152 6.11 8.91 11.99
CA LEU A 152 6.42 7.51 11.68
C LEU A 152 5.31 6.84 10.87
N LYS A 153 4.04 7.06 11.23
CA LYS A 153 2.90 6.55 10.45
C LYS A 153 2.92 7.12 9.03
N MET A 154 3.08 8.43 8.88
CA MET A 154 3.07 9.10 7.57
C MET A 154 4.23 8.61 6.70
N ALA A 155 5.44 8.52 7.26
CA ALA A 155 6.61 7.95 6.59
C ALA A 155 6.36 6.50 6.13
N SER A 156 5.69 5.68 6.95
CA SER A 156 5.36 4.30 6.56
C SER A 156 4.36 4.22 5.40
N GLU A 157 3.46 5.20 5.26
CA GLU A 157 2.53 5.28 4.13
C GLU A 157 3.23 5.78 2.87
N ASP A 158 4.12 6.77 2.99
CA ASP A 158 4.95 7.24 1.86
C ASP A 158 5.83 6.11 1.34
N LEU A 159 6.44 5.31 2.23
CA LEU A 159 7.23 4.14 1.81
C LEU A 159 6.39 3.12 1.05
N LYS A 160 5.20 2.77 1.55
CA LYS A 160 4.29 1.83 0.86
C LYS A 160 3.85 2.40 -0.48
N ALA A 161 3.54 3.69 -0.55
CA ALA A 161 3.18 4.36 -1.79
C ALA A 161 4.34 4.31 -2.79
N TYR A 162 5.55 4.70 -2.37
CA TYR A 162 6.77 4.66 -3.17
C TYR A 162 7.00 3.29 -3.82
N TYR A 163 6.91 2.20 -3.05
CA TYR A 163 7.06 0.84 -3.58
C TYR A 163 5.98 0.50 -4.61
N ASN A 164 4.72 0.81 -4.32
CA ASN A 164 3.61 0.53 -5.24
C ASN A 164 3.70 1.37 -6.52
N GLU A 165 4.01 2.67 -6.43
CA GLU A 165 4.18 3.53 -7.60
C GLU A 165 5.32 3.05 -8.49
N SER A 166 6.45 2.68 -7.90
CA SER A 166 7.62 2.18 -8.61
C SER A 166 7.33 0.89 -9.36
N VAL A 167 6.77 -0.11 -8.69
CA VAL A 167 6.55 -1.43 -9.31
C VAL A 167 5.43 -1.39 -10.35
N THR A 168 4.42 -0.55 -10.16
CA THR A 168 3.35 -0.41 -11.17
C THR A 168 3.79 0.35 -12.42
N ALA A 169 4.92 1.05 -12.39
CA ALA A 169 5.54 1.64 -13.59
C ALA A 169 6.45 0.65 -14.35
N GLN A 170 6.79 -0.50 -13.76
CA GLN A 170 7.61 -1.51 -14.42
C GLN A 170 6.81 -2.27 -15.49
N PRO A 171 7.35 -2.45 -16.71
CA PRO A 171 6.75 -3.30 -17.71
C PRO A 171 6.58 -4.75 -17.22
N GLY A 172 5.42 -5.35 -17.48
CA GLY A 172 5.16 -6.76 -17.17
C GLY A 172 4.80 -7.06 -15.72
N ARG A 173 4.73 -6.05 -14.84
CA ARG A 173 4.23 -6.23 -13.47
C ARG A 173 2.71 -6.13 -13.43
N THR A 174 2.09 -6.99 -12.64
CA THR A 174 0.65 -6.93 -12.38
C THR A 174 0.30 -5.70 -11.56
N THR A 175 -0.83 -5.07 -11.89
CA THR A 175 -1.41 -3.94 -11.15
C THR A 175 -2.50 -4.38 -10.18
N ASP A 176 -2.72 -5.70 -10.03
CA ASP A 176 -3.74 -6.22 -9.13
C ASP A 176 -3.34 -6.02 -7.66
N SER A 177 -4.31 -5.59 -6.84
CA SER A 177 -4.03 -5.13 -5.48
C SER A 177 -3.57 -6.24 -4.53
N ILE A 178 -3.98 -7.48 -4.80
CA ILE A 178 -3.66 -8.64 -3.96
C ILE A 178 -2.22 -9.09 -4.22
N SER A 179 -1.80 -9.21 -5.47
CA SER A 179 -0.44 -9.59 -5.83
C SER A 179 0.56 -8.52 -5.42
N LEU A 180 0.24 -7.24 -5.57
CA LEU A 180 1.10 -6.15 -5.08
C LEU A 180 1.26 -6.24 -3.55
N ALA A 181 0.18 -6.49 -2.81
CA ALA A 181 0.26 -6.68 -1.37
C ALA A 181 1.05 -7.94 -0.98
N ASN A 182 0.86 -9.06 -1.70
CA ASN A 182 1.59 -10.31 -1.45
C ASN A 182 3.08 -10.13 -1.69
N TRP A 183 3.45 -9.47 -2.78
CA TRP A 183 4.83 -9.15 -3.11
C TRP A 183 5.44 -8.22 -2.04
N PHE A 184 4.80 -7.08 -1.76
CA PHE A 184 5.33 -6.12 -0.78
C PHE A 184 5.54 -6.78 0.58
N TRP A 185 4.51 -7.41 1.15
CA TRP A 185 4.56 -7.98 2.49
C TRP A 185 5.31 -9.30 2.59
N GLY A 186 5.46 -10.04 1.49
CA GLY A 186 6.09 -11.37 1.48
C GLY A 186 7.55 -11.38 1.04
N GLU A 187 7.95 -10.48 0.13
CA GLU A 187 9.23 -10.56 -0.56
C GLU A 187 10.19 -9.41 -0.23
N THR A 188 9.70 -8.27 0.28
CA THR A 188 10.55 -7.08 0.48
C THR A 188 11.23 -7.03 1.85
N ALA A 189 12.45 -6.50 1.90
CA ALA A 189 13.13 -6.11 3.12
C ALA A 189 12.40 -4.96 3.82
N ALA A 190 11.81 -4.03 3.08
CA ALA A 190 10.98 -2.95 3.65
C ALA A 190 9.87 -3.47 4.57
N ALA A 191 9.14 -4.51 4.16
CA ALA A 191 8.09 -5.09 4.98
C ALA A 191 8.62 -5.73 6.27
N ARG A 192 9.80 -6.35 6.22
CA ARG A 192 10.48 -6.89 7.41
C ARG A 192 10.93 -5.78 8.35
N VAL A 193 11.52 -4.69 7.82
CA VAL A 193 11.89 -3.51 8.60
C VAL A 193 10.66 -2.87 9.28
N LEU A 194 9.55 -2.70 8.56
CA LEU A 194 8.29 -2.21 9.15
C LEU A 194 7.77 -3.11 10.28
N ASN A 195 8.03 -4.42 10.19
CA ASN A 195 7.69 -5.34 11.26
C ASN A 195 8.62 -5.20 12.49
N GLU A 196 9.92 -4.94 12.30
CA GLU A 196 10.82 -4.64 13.42
C GLU A 196 10.42 -3.32 14.12
N VAL A 197 10.14 -2.27 13.35
CA VAL A 197 9.59 -1.02 13.90
C VAL A 197 8.31 -1.29 14.70
N ARG A 198 7.41 -2.13 14.18
CA ARG A 198 6.20 -2.55 14.89
C ARG A 198 6.52 -3.21 16.23
N LYS A 199 7.47 -4.13 16.29
CA LYS A 199 7.88 -4.81 17.54
C LYS A 199 8.39 -3.78 18.57
N HIS A 200 9.22 -2.82 18.14
CA HIS A 200 9.67 -1.73 19.00
C HIS A 200 8.51 -0.86 19.51
N CYS A 201 7.58 -0.48 18.64
CA CYS A 201 6.39 0.29 19.04
C CYS A 201 5.49 -0.46 20.05
N LEU A 202 5.37 -1.79 19.93
CA LEU A 202 4.60 -2.62 20.88
C LEU A 202 5.26 -2.73 22.26
N GLY A 203 6.59 -2.63 22.33
CA GLY A 203 7.35 -2.68 23.57
C GLY A 203 7.41 -1.35 24.34
N ARG A 204 6.96 -0.23 23.74
CA ARG A 204 7.01 1.10 24.37
C ARG A 204 5.73 1.42 25.15
N GLU A 205 5.88 2.13 26.27
CA GLU A 205 4.77 2.68 27.03
C GLU A 205 4.26 3.97 26.36
N GLY A 206 2.98 3.98 25.97
CA GLY A 206 2.36 5.14 25.32
C GLY A 206 1.25 4.71 24.37
N GLY A 207 0.04 5.24 24.57
CA GLY A 207 -1.14 4.82 23.81
C GLY A 207 -1.03 5.03 22.29
N GLU A 208 -0.19 5.97 21.85
CA GLU A 208 0.09 6.22 20.44
C GLU A 208 0.96 5.12 19.80
N TYR A 209 2.12 4.80 20.38
CA TYR A 209 3.01 3.75 19.89
C TYR A 209 2.35 2.37 19.92
N GLN A 210 1.55 2.10 20.95
CA GLN A 210 0.81 0.85 21.02
C GLN A 210 -0.23 0.74 19.89
N ARG A 211 -0.93 1.83 19.53
CA ARG A 211 -1.84 1.85 18.37
C ARG A 211 -1.08 1.70 17.04
N LEU A 212 0.08 2.32 16.92
CA LEU A 212 0.95 2.21 15.74
C LEU A 212 1.36 0.75 15.50
N GLY A 213 1.92 0.11 16.53
CA GLY A 213 2.35 -1.29 16.47
C GLY A 213 1.20 -2.29 16.32
N THR A 214 0.00 -1.97 16.82
CA THR A 214 -1.14 -2.89 16.76
C THR A 214 -1.85 -2.87 15.40
N THR A 215 -1.96 -1.70 14.74
CA THR A 215 -2.86 -1.55 13.58
C THR A 215 -2.36 -0.71 12.41
N LEU A 216 -1.41 0.20 12.61
CA LEU A 216 -1.15 1.25 11.60
C LEU A 216 0.10 0.97 10.75
N LEU A 217 1.10 0.26 11.28
CA LEU A 217 2.31 -0.06 10.53
C LEU A 217 2.11 -1.27 9.61
N VAL A 218 1.66 -2.40 10.17
CA VAL A 218 1.44 -3.66 9.45
C VAL A 218 -0.06 -4.02 9.46
N PRO A 219 -0.71 -4.21 8.30
CA PRO A 219 -2.11 -4.62 8.25
C PRO A 219 -2.32 -5.98 8.91
N ARG A 220 -3.39 -6.13 9.71
CA ARG A 220 -3.70 -7.38 10.44
C ARG A 220 -3.71 -8.63 9.54
N ARG A 221 -4.28 -8.51 8.34
CA ARG A 221 -4.32 -9.62 7.36
C ARG A 221 -2.95 -10.09 6.89
N GLN A 222 -1.89 -9.30 7.09
CA GLN A 222 -0.53 -9.59 6.69
C GLN A 222 0.33 -10.14 7.85
N LEU A 223 -0.13 -10.03 9.11
CA LEU A 223 0.64 -10.40 10.30
C LEU A 223 1.09 -11.87 10.33
N HIS A 224 0.30 -12.78 9.76
CA HIS A 224 0.65 -14.20 9.66
C HIS A 224 1.96 -14.46 8.90
N ARG A 225 2.49 -13.49 8.14
CA ARG A 225 3.80 -13.58 7.47
C ARG A 225 4.98 -13.37 8.43
N PHE A 226 4.72 -12.81 9.60
CA PHE A 226 5.72 -12.43 10.59
C PHE A 226 5.58 -13.18 11.92
N GLU A 227 4.59 -14.08 12.01
CA GLU A 227 4.42 -15.00 13.12
C GLU A 227 5.31 -16.22 12.84
N GLY A 228 6.53 -16.17 13.39
CA GLY A 228 7.53 -17.25 13.38
C GLY A 228 8.17 -17.34 14.75
#